data_AF-A0A369K820-F1
#
_entry.id   AF-A0A369K820-F1
#
_cell.length_a   1.000
_cell.length_b   1.000
_cell.length_c   1.000
_cell.angle_alpha   90.00
_cell.angle_beta   90.00
_cell.angle_gamma   90.00
#
_symmetry.space_group_name_H-M   'P 1'
#
loop_
_entity.id
_entity.type
_entity.pdbx_description
1 polymer ?
#
loop_
_entity_poly.entity_id
_entity_poly.type
_entity_poly.pdbx_seq_one_letter_code
_entity_poly.pdbx_strand_id
1 'polypeptide(L)'
;MNSWGRPLSPPILRDAPSVGNADLETNKAAFPWYYGEDAGGHIFTFGENYGKKVRDTSLSYLYAIGGMPASHPGVLPVRRFCSGVREYAKTAYGELVVPFGKTRQGKKICECDEEWLVWASNQPGLTEKYGTFFSAVNRWLVR
;
A
#
# COMPACT_ATOMS: atom_id res chain seq x y z
N MET A 1 -18.56 3.23 0.56
CA MET A 1 -18.11 4.51 1.17
C MET A 1 -17.94 4.28 2.66
N ASN A 2 -17.03 5.00 3.34
CA ASN A 2 -16.97 4.96 4.81
C ASN A 2 -18.10 5.81 5.44
N SER A 3 -18.23 5.81 6.77
CA SER A 3 -19.26 6.57 7.51
C SER A 3 -19.26 8.08 7.26
N TRP A 4 -18.25 8.60 6.55
CA TRP A 4 -18.10 10.01 6.15
C TRP A 4 -18.35 10.23 4.65
N GLY A 5 -18.96 9.27 3.94
CA GLY A 5 -19.25 9.37 2.51
C GLY A 5 -18.01 9.38 1.61
N ARG A 6 -16.82 9.06 2.13
CA ARG A 6 -15.60 9.00 1.33
C ARG A 6 -15.44 7.63 0.68
N PRO A 7 -14.88 7.54 -0.54
CA PRO A 7 -14.49 6.26 -1.11
C PRO A 7 -13.54 5.55 -0.17
N LEU A 8 -13.65 4.22 -0.09
CA LEU A 8 -12.68 3.42 0.64
C LEU A 8 -11.31 3.67 0.00
N SER A 9 -10.30 3.96 0.83
CA SER A 9 -8.93 4.13 0.32
C SER A 9 -8.54 2.89 -0.49
N PRO A 10 -7.95 3.06 -1.68
CA PRO A 10 -7.56 1.93 -2.53
C PRO A 10 -6.44 1.10 -1.86
N PRO A 11 -6.18 -0.12 -2.37
CA PRO A 11 -4.97 -0.84 -2.03
C PRO A 11 -3.72 -0.03 -2.40
N ILE A 12 -2.61 -0.30 -1.72
CA ILE A 12 -1.35 0.45 -1.92
C ILE A 12 -0.73 0.22 -3.31
N LEU A 13 -1.07 -0.88 -3.97
CA LEU A 13 -0.71 -1.18 -5.34
C LEU A 13 -1.98 -1.47 -6.15
N ARG A 14 -2.05 -0.89 -7.35
CA ARG A 14 -3.13 -1.16 -8.30
C ARG A 14 -2.84 -2.43 -9.10
N ASP A 15 -1.59 -2.59 -9.50
CA ASP A 15 -1.13 -3.71 -10.31
C ASP A 15 -0.22 -4.61 -9.47
N ALA A 16 -0.34 -5.92 -9.65
CA ALA A 16 0.49 -6.87 -8.93
C ALA A 16 1.96 -6.77 -9.41
N PRO A 17 2.94 -6.79 -8.50
CA PRO A 17 4.35 -6.82 -8.89
C PRO A 17 4.62 -8.11 -9.69
N SER A 18 5.36 -7.97 -10.79
CA SER A 18 5.68 -9.08 -11.69
C SER A 18 7.10 -8.97 -12.23
N VAL A 19 7.70 -10.12 -12.55
CA VAL A 19 8.99 -10.21 -13.23
C VAL A 19 8.73 -10.41 -14.73
N GLY A 20 8.55 -9.31 -15.47
CA GLY A 20 8.27 -9.37 -16.90
C GLY A 20 7.05 -10.25 -17.23
N ASN A 21 7.22 -11.20 -18.15
CA ASN A 21 6.17 -12.15 -18.56
C ASN A 21 6.21 -13.47 -17.78
N ALA A 22 6.77 -13.49 -16.58
CA ALA A 22 6.89 -14.70 -15.78
C ALA A 22 5.53 -15.24 -15.31
N ASP A 23 5.46 -16.56 -15.09
CA ASP A 23 4.27 -17.23 -14.57
C ASP A 23 3.99 -16.88 -13.09
N LEU A 24 2.85 -17.36 -12.59
CA LEU A 24 2.42 -17.07 -11.22
C LEU A 24 3.39 -17.61 -10.16
N GLU A 25 3.95 -18.80 -10.34
CA GLU A 25 4.84 -19.40 -9.34
C GLU A 25 6.17 -18.65 -9.26
N THR A 26 6.70 -18.21 -10.40
CA THR A 26 7.88 -17.35 -10.46
C THR A 26 7.61 -16.01 -9.78
N ASN A 27 6.44 -15.39 -10.03
CA ASN A 27 6.06 -14.14 -9.37
C ASN A 27 5.86 -14.32 -7.85
N LYS A 28 5.28 -15.44 -7.40
CA LYS A 28 5.17 -15.79 -5.98
C LYS A 28 6.54 -15.90 -5.32
N ALA A 29 7.49 -16.56 -6.00
CA ALA A 29 8.86 -16.71 -5.51
C ALA A 29 9.63 -15.38 -5.48
N ALA A 30 9.41 -14.51 -6.47
CA ALA A 30 10.06 -13.21 -6.55
C ALA A 30 9.48 -12.18 -5.57
N PHE A 31 8.17 -12.23 -5.31
CA PHE A 31 7.46 -11.29 -4.43
C PHE A 31 6.73 -12.02 -3.30
N PRO A 32 7.45 -12.75 -2.42
CA PRO A 32 6.82 -13.50 -1.32
C PRO A 32 6.07 -12.58 -0.36
N TRP A 33 6.52 -11.33 -0.22
CA TRP A 33 5.81 -10.32 0.58
C TRP A 33 4.43 -9.95 0.01
N TYR A 34 4.20 -10.06 -1.30
CA TYR A 34 2.94 -9.73 -1.96
C TYR A 34 2.01 -10.94 -2.08
N TYR A 35 2.56 -12.13 -2.36
CA TYR A 35 1.77 -13.33 -2.60
C TYR A 35 1.70 -14.30 -1.42
N GLY A 36 2.65 -14.27 -0.49
CA GLY A 36 2.75 -15.21 0.62
C GLY A 36 1.55 -15.15 1.57
N GLU A 37 1.07 -16.31 2.00
CA GLU A 37 -0.05 -16.46 2.95
C GLU A 37 0.27 -15.91 4.35
N ASP A 38 1.54 -15.67 4.61
CA ASP A 38 2.08 -15.07 5.83
C ASP A 38 2.40 -13.57 5.65
N ALA A 39 1.98 -12.97 4.53
CA ALA A 39 2.16 -11.56 4.17
C ALA A 39 0.96 -11.05 3.33
N GLY A 40 1.19 -10.51 2.13
CA GLY A 40 0.15 -9.92 1.28
C GLY A 40 -0.97 -10.88 0.85
N GLY A 41 -0.68 -12.18 0.77
CA GLY A 41 -1.65 -13.22 0.45
C GLY A 41 -2.50 -13.67 1.64
N HIS A 42 -2.14 -13.28 2.87
CA HIS A 42 -2.88 -13.62 4.08
C HIS A 42 -4.32 -13.13 4.02
N ILE A 43 -5.28 -13.99 4.33
CA ILE A 43 -6.71 -13.67 4.36
C ILE A 43 -7.09 -13.28 5.79
N PHE A 44 -7.67 -12.09 5.96
CA PHE A 44 -8.19 -11.67 7.26
C PHE A 44 -9.36 -12.55 7.69
N THR A 45 -9.31 -13.05 8.91
CA THR A 45 -10.36 -13.87 9.54
C THR A 45 -11.17 -13.10 10.59
N PHE A 46 -11.07 -11.76 10.59
CA PHE A 46 -11.69 -10.88 11.58
C PHE A 46 -12.05 -9.51 10.98
N GLY A 47 -12.91 -8.76 11.69
CA GLY A 47 -13.20 -7.35 11.42
C GLY A 47 -13.88 -7.08 10.06
N GLU A 48 -13.92 -5.81 9.67
CA GLU A 48 -14.62 -5.34 8.45
C GLU A 48 -14.00 -5.82 7.13
N ASN A 49 -12.78 -6.37 7.18
CA ASN A 49 -12.09 -6.92 6.00
C ASN A 49 -12.03 -8.44 6.00
N TYR A 50 -12.90 -9.13 6.76
CA TYR A 50 -13.04 -10.58 6.73
C TYR A 50 -13.10 -11.12 5.30
N GLY A 51 -12.33 -12.18 5.01
CA GLY A 51 -12.27 -12.84 3.71
C GLY A 51 -11.43 -12.10 2.66
N LYS A 52 -10.91 -10.90 2.95
CA LYS A 52 -10.01 -10.17 2.04
C LYS A 52 -8.55 -10.47 2.34
N LYS A 53 -7.72 -10.46 1.29
CA LYS A 53 -6.27 -10.55 1.44
C LYS A 53 -5.69 -9.24 1.94
N VAL A 54 -4.61 -9.30 2.70
CA VAL A 54 -3.85 -8.14 3.20
C VAL A 54 -3.56 -7.14 2.06
N ARG A 55 -3.06 -7.62 0.92
CA ARG A 55 -2.70 -6.77 -0.23
C ARG A 55 -3.88 -6.06 -0.90
N ASP A 56 -5.09 -6.57 -0.73
CA ASP A 56 -6.32 -6.04 -1.33
C ASP A 56 -6.99 -5.00 -0.42
N THR A 57 -6.37 -4.66 0.72
CA THR A 57 -6.90 -3.70 1.69
C THR A 57 -6.18 -2.35 1.66
N SER A 58 -6.86 -1.34 2.19
CA SER A 58 -6.35 0.03 2.19
C SER A 58 -5.14 0.22 3.09
N LEU A 59 -4.23 1.12 2.68
CA LEU A 59 -3.06 1.49 3.50
C LEU A 59 -3.46 2.00 4.90
N SER A 60 -4.55 2.75 5.01
CA SER A 60 -5.04 3.24 6.31
C SER A 60 -5.42 2.09 7.25
N TYR A 61 -6.10 1.06 6.73
CA TYR A 61 -6.47 -0.12 7.50
C TYR A 61 -5.24 -0.93 7.91
N LEU A 62 -4.30 -1.12 6.99
CA LEU A 62 -3.04 -1.81 7.26
C LEU A 62 -2.24 -1.12 8.37
N TYR A 63 -2.16 0.21 8.40
CA TYR A 63 -1.50 0.90 9.50
C TYR A 63 -2.23 0.77 10.83
N ALA A 64 -3.56 0.81 10.82
CA ALA A 64 -4.34 0.57 12.03
C ALA A 64 -4.05 -0.84 12.61
N ILE A 65 -4.02 -1.87 11.76
CA ILE A 65 -3.66 -3.23 12.19
C ILE A 65 -2.20 -3.30 12.63
N GLY A 66 -1.25 -2.73 11.89
CA GLY A 66 0.18 -2.79 12.21
C GLY A 66 0.56 -2.16 13.56
N GLY A 67 -0.26 -1.23 14.05
CA GLY A 67 -0.15 -0.58 15.36
C GLY A 67 -0.80 -1.36 16.53
N MET A 68 -1.49 -2.47 16.25
CA MET A 68 -2.08 -3.32 17.29
C MET A 68 -1.02 -4.16 18.03
N PRO A 69 -1.35 -4.73 19.21
CA PRO A 69 -0.46 -5.64 19.93
C PRO A 69 -0.04 -6.84 19.08
N ALA A 70 1.20 -7.32 19.26
CA ALA A 70 1.78 -8.39 18.43
C ALA A 70 0.98 -9.71 18.46
N SER A 71 0.17 -9.95 19.50
CA SER A 71 -0.73 -11.10 19.60
C SER A 71 -1.91 -11.05 18.63
N HIS A 72 -2.22 -9.89 18.06
CA HIS A 72 -3.33 -9.74 17.14
C HIS A 72 -3.01 -10.45 15.80
N PRO A 73 -3.90 -11.33 15.30
CA PRO A 73 -3.60 -12.27 14.21
C PRO A 73 -3.18 -11.59 12.90
N GLY A 74 -3.70 -10.38 12.63
CA GLY A 74 -3.33 -9.62 11.44
C GLY A 74 -1.98 -8.90 11.50
N VAL A 75 -1.35 -8.76 12.68
CA VAL A 75 -0.18 -7.87 12.83
C VAL A 75 1.04 -8.36 12.06
N LEU A 76 1.38 -9.65 12.20
CA LEU A 76 2.58 -10.20 11.56
C LEU A 76 2.48 -10.17 10.02
N PRO A 77 1.37 -10.64 9.39
CA PRO A 77 1.22 -10.56 7.95
C PRO A 77 1.24 -9.13 7.41
N VAL A 78 0.56 -8.21 8.11
CA VAL A 78 0.53 -6.79 7.72
C VAL A 78 1.93 -6.17 7.80
N ARG A 79 2.70 -6.45 8.86
CA ARG A 79 4.07 -5.93 8.98
C ARG A 79 4.97 -6.46 7.87
N ARG A 80 4.89 -7.75 7.54
CA ARG A 80 5.65 -8.37 6.44
C ARG A 80 5.29 -7.76 5.10
N PHE A 81 4.00 -7.62 4.81
CA PHE A 81 3.52 -6.97 3.59
C PHE A 81 4.03 -5.52 3.50
N CYS A 82 3.81 -4.70 4.55
CA CYS A 82 4.25 -3.30 4.56
C CYS A 82 5.77 -3.14 4.44
N SER A 83 6.56 -4.05 5.03
CA SER A 83 8.01 -4.07 4.86
C SER A 83 8.40 -4.34 3.41
N GLY A 84 7.76 -5.34 2.78
CA GLY A 84 7.99 -5.67 1.38
C GLY A 84 7.60 -4.54 0.42
N VAL A 85 6.47 -3.86 0.67
CA VAL A 85 6.09 -2.67 -0.10
C VAL A 85 7.12 -1.55 0.04
N ARG A 86 7.65 -1.34 1.25
CA ARG A 86 8.65 -0.29 1.51
C ARG A 86 9.97 -0.56 0.77
N GLU A 87 10.39 -1.82 0.71
CA GLU A 87 11.55 -2.25 -0.08
C GLU A 87 11.27 -2.14 -1.58
N TYR A 88 10.13 -2.63 -2.06
CA TYR A 88 9.71 -2.53 -3.47
C TYR A 88 9.64 -1.07 -3.93
N ALA A 89 9.15 -0.17 -3.09
CA ALA A 89 9.08 1.27 -3.37
C ALA A 89 10.46 1.93 -3.54
N LYS A 90 11.58 1.30 -3.12
CA LYS A 90 12.91 1.88 -3.36
C LYS A 90 13.26 1.92 -4.84
N THR A 91 12.76 0.98 -5.63
CA THR A 91 13.03 0.84 -7.07
C THR A 91 11.79 1.10 -7.92
N ALA A 92 10.59 0.84 -7.39
CA ALA A 92 9.31 1.01 -8.07
C ALA A 92 8.44 2.09 -7.39
N TYR A 93 9.06 3.20 -6.95
CA TYR A 93 8.35 4.28 -6.23
C TYR A 93 7.19 4.89 -7.04
N GLY A 94 7.28 4.90 -8.37
CA GLY A 94 6.19 5.38 -9.23
C GLY A 94 4.90 4.55 -9.18
N GLU A 95 4.98 3.29 -8.72
CA GLU A 95 3.87 2.32 -8.77
C GLU A 95 2.89 2.41 -7.60
N LEU A 96 3.27 3.11 -6.52
CA LEU A 96 2.42 3.24 -5.34
C LEU A 96 1.20 4.09 -5.65
N VAL A 97 0.05 3.66 -5.13
CA VAL A 97 -1.25 4.29 -5.35
C VAL A 97 -1.51 5.38 -4.31
N VAL A 98 -2.03 6.52 -4.78
CA VAL A 98 -2.49 7.62 -3.92
C VAL A 98 -3.68 7.16 -3.06
N PRO A 99 -3.56 7.17 -1.72
CA PRO A 99 -4.60 6.63 -0.85
C PRO A 99 -5.69 7.65 -0.48
N PHE A 100 -5.53 8.93 -0.83
CA PHE A 100 -6.36 10.06 -0.38
C PHE A 100 -6.75 11.02 -1.51
N GLY A 101 -7.61 11.98 -1.18
CA GLY A 101 -8.10 13.00 -2.12
C GLY A 101 -9.32 12.52 -2.93
N LYS A 102 -9.95 13.43 -3.67
CA LYS A 102 -11.07 13.10 -4.56
C LYS A 102 -10.61 12.81 -5.98
N THR A 103 -9.67 13.60 -6.49
CA THR A 103 -9.27 13.59 -7.91
C THR A 103 -8.13 12.63 -8.22
N ARG A 104 -7.20 12.46 -7.27
CA ARG A 104 -5.96 11.68 -7.48
C ARG A 104 -5.98 10.32 -6.79
N GLN A 105 -6.95 10.06 -5.92
CA GLN A 105 -7.09 8.77 -5.25
C GLN A 105 -7.20 7.65 -6.28
N GLY A 106 -6.44 6.56 -6.08
CA GLY A 106 -6.43 5.43 -7.01
C GLY A 106 -5.46 5.58 -8.19
N LYS A 107 -4.92 6.79 -8.43
CA LYS A 107 -3.83 6.98 -9.38
C LYS A 107 -2.51 6.49 -8.78
N LYS A 108 -1.59 6.08 -9.64
CA LYS A 108 -0.19 5.84 -9.27
C LYS A 108 0.55 7.16 -9.10
N ILE A 109 1.65 7.16 -8.36
CA ILE A 109 2.56 8.32 -8.29
C ILE A 109 3.00 8.74 -9.70
N CYS A 110 3.25 7.79 -10.60
CA CYS A 110 3.65 8.07 -11.98
C CYS A 110 2.57 8.73 -12.86
N GLU A 111 1.32 8.72 -12.42
CA GLU A 111 0.17 9.30 -13.11
C GLU A 111 -0.25 10.66 -12.51
N CYS A 112 0.53 11.16 -11.55
CA CYS A 112 0.27 12.41 -10.85
C CYS A 112 1.22 13.51 -11.33
N ASP A 113 0.67 14.72 -11.43
CA ASP A 113 1.43 15.92 -11.76
C ASP A 113 2.38 16.27 -10.60
N GLU A 114 3.60 16.70 -10.95
CA GLU A 114 4.67 16.96 -9.98
C GLU A 114 4.30 18.05 -8.97
N GLU A 115 3.70 19.16 -9.45
CA GLU A 115 3.21 20.26 -8.62
C GLU A 115 2.25 19.77 -7.52
N TRP A 116 1.40 18.82 -7.86
CA TRP A 116 0.45 18.25 -6.90
C TRP A 116 1.16 17.36 -5.87
N LEU A 117 2.15 16.57 -6.29
CA LEU A 117 2.95 15.75 -5.39
C LEU A 117 3.78 16.61 -4.41
N VAL A 118 4.32 17.73 -4.87
CA VAL A 118 5.00 18.73 -4.04
C VAL A 118 4.01 19.34 -3.03
N TRP A 119 2.85 19.80 -3.49
CA TRP A 119 1.81 20.34 -2.60
C TRP A 119 1.41 19.32 -1.53
N ALA A 120 1.19 18.06 -1.90
CA ALA A 120 0.78 17.00 -1.00
C ALA A 120 1.87 16.69 0.05
N SER A 121 3.15 16.75 -0.35
CA SER A 121 4.30 16.52 0.53
C SER A 121 4.49 17.64 1.56
N ASN A 122 3.88 18.80 1.34
CA ASN A 122 3.85 19.91 2.30
C ASN A 122 2.66 19.87 3.26
N GLN A 123 1.85 18.81 3.26
CA GLN A 123 0.70 18.67 4.17
C GLN A 123 1.05 17.76 5.36
N PRO A 124 1.29 18.29 6.57
CA PRO A 124 1.78 17.49 7.71
C PRO A 124 0.87 16.29 8.02
N GLY A 125 -0.45 16.52 8.09
CA GLY A 125 -1.42 15.46 8.40
C GLY A 125 -1.49 14.35 7.34
N LEU A 126 -1.10 14.61 6.08
CA LEU A 126 -0.99 13.57 5.06
C LEU A 126 0.34 12.82 5.20
N THR A 127 1.44 13.55 5.38
CA THR A 127 2.79 12.97 5.50
C THR A 127 2.95 12.06 6.71
N GLU A 128 2.40 12.46 7.86
CA GLU A 128 2.39 11.66 9.09
C GLU A 128 1.56 10.38 8.90
N LYS A 129 0.35 10.53 8.34
CA LYS A 129 -0.58 9.41 8.17
C LYS A 129 -0.12 8.40 7.12
N TYR A 130 0.57 8.84 6.07
CA TYR A 130 0.91 8.02 4.90
C TYR A 130 2.42 7.93 4.65
N GLY A 131 3.22 7.78 5.71
CA GLY A 131 4.68 7.81 5.64
C GLY A 131 5.35 6.95 4.55
N THR A 132 4.92 5.70 4.35
CA THR A 132 5.43 4.83 3.26
C THR A 132 5.15 5.42 1.87
N PHE A 133 3.97 5.98 1.65
CA PHE A 133 3.61 6.63 0.38
C PHE A 133 4.49 7.87 0.14
N PHE A 134 4.62 8.75 1.14
CA PHE A 134 5.43 9.96 0.98
C PHE A 134 6.94 9.68 0.90
N SER A 135 7.41 8.58 1.48
CA SER A 135 8.78 8.11 1.25
C SER A 135 9.03 7.77 -0.22
N ALA A 136 8.04 7.21 -0.92
CA ALA A 136 8.10 6.94 -2.36
C ALA A 136 7.95 8.22 -3.19
N VAL A 137 7.06 9.13 -2.80
CA VAL A 137 6.92 10.45 -3.45
C VAL A 137 8.23 11.23 -3.40
N ASN A 138 8.91 11.29 -2.24
CA ASN A 138 10.18 11.99 -2.12
C ASN A 138 11.24 11.43 -3.06
N ARG A 139 11.27 10.11 -3.29
CA ARG A 139 12.16 9.49 -4.29
C ARG A 139 11.76 9.83 -5.72
N TRP A 140 10.46 9.92 -6.00
CA TRP A 140 9.95 10.32 -7.31
C TRP A 140 10.31 11.77 -7.68
N LEU A 141 10.29 12.67 -6.71
CA LEU A 141 10.54 14.10 -6.93
C LEU A 141 12.04 14.45 -7.11
N VAL A 142 12.95 13.55 -6.77
CA VAL A 142 14.41 13.77 -6.85
C VAL A 142 15.10 12.95 -7.95
N ARG A 143 14.31 12.30 -8.81
CA ARG A 143 14.80 11.38 -9.85
C ARG A 143 15.38 12.07 -11.08
#